data_AF-N8RI33-F1
#
_entry.id   AF-N8RI33-F1
#
_cell.length_a   1.000
_cell.length_b   1.000
_cell.length_c   1.000
_cell.angle_alpha   90.00
_cell.angle_beta   90.00
_cell.angle_gamma   90.00
#
_symmetry.space_group_name_H-M   'P 1'
#
loop_
_entity.id
_entity.type
_entity.pdbx_description
1 polymer ?
#
loop_
_entity_poly.entity_id
_entity_poly.type
_entity_poly.pdbx_seq_one_letter_code
_entity_poly.pdbx_strand_id
1 'polypeptide(L)' 'MAQTAAERKAKQRQEMLDKGFVRKDLWLSKESLDLIEKYKTENNLKSNDDALNQLLKALN' A
#
# COMPACT_ATOMS: atom_id res chain seq x y z
N MET A 1 -3.89 13.86 -23.44
CA MET A 1 -2.61 13.12 -23.53
C MET A 1 -2.70 11.93 -22.60
N ALA A 2 -2.52 10.71 -23.10
CA ALA A 2 -2.58 9.52 -22.25
C ALA A 2 -1.31 9.46 -21.38
N GLN A 3 -1.46 9.58 -20.06
CA GLN A 3 -0.34 9.44 -19.13
C GLN A 3 0.32 8.07 -19.31
N THR A 4 1.64 8.08 -19.47
CA THR A 4 2.47 6.88 -19.56
C THR A 4 2.46 6.11 -18.24
N ALA A 5 2.68 4.80 -18.28
CA ALA A 5 2.69 3.95 -17.08
C ALA A 5 3.75 4.40 -16.04
N ALA A 6 4.84 5.02 -16.49
CA ALA A 6 5.89 5.57 -15.64
C ALA A 6 5.41 6.80 -14.86
N GLU A 7 4.70 7.72 -15.52
CA GLU A 7 4.17 8.94 -14.88
C GLU A 7 3.12 8.62 -13.80
N ARG A 8 2.30 7.58 -14.03
CA ARG A 8 1.31 7.13 -13.02
C ARG A 8 1.97 6.59 -11.75
N LYS A 9 3.06 5.82 -11.89
CA LYS A 9 3.84 5.29 -10.76
C LYS A 9 4.57 6.40 -10.01
N ALA A 10 5.14 7.38 -10.74
CA ALA A 10 5.77 8.55 -10.13
C ALA A 10 4.77 9.39 -9.33
N LYS A 11 3.56 9.61 -9.87
CA LYS A 11 2.49 10.32 -9.19
C LYS A 11 2.03 9.59 -7.91
N GLN A 12 1.81 8.28 -7.99
CA GLN A 12 1.46 7.48 -6.81
C GLN A 12 2.55 7.54 -5.74
N ARG A 13 3.82 7.49 -6.14
CA ARG A 13 4.95 7.63 -5.22
C ARG A 13 4.94 8.99 -4.52
N GLN A 14 4.75 10.07 -5.27
CA GLN A 14 4.66 11.41 -4.72
C GLN A 14 3.48 11.54 -3.75
N GLU A 15 2.30 11.02 -4.13
CA GLU A 15 1.12 11.02 -3.25
C GLU A 15 1.34 10.26 -1.94
N MET A 16 2.11 9.17 -1.94
CA MET A 16 2.43 8.44 -0.71
C MET A 16 3.45 9.20 0.16
N LEU A 17 4.44 9.85 -0.45
CA LEU A 17 5.40 10.70 0.26
C LEU A 17 4.70 11.92 0.89
N ASP A 18 3.79 12.56 0.17
CA ASP A 18 3.01 13.72 0.65
C ASP A 18 2.11 13.34 1.84
N LYS A 19 1.68 12.08 1.94
CA LYS A 19 0.94 11.53 3.09
C LYS A 19 1.83 11.18 4.30
N GLY A 20 3.14 11.38 4.18
CA GLY A 20 4.12 11.06 5.23
C GLY A 20 4.54 9.59 5.28
N PHE A 21 4.20 8.79 4.26
CA PHE A 21 4.66 7.40 4.19
C PHE A 21 6.09 7.32 3.66
N VAL A 22 6.87 6.40 4.22
CA VAL A 22 8.22 6.09 3.75
C VAL A 22 8.25 4.68 3.16
N ARG A 23 9.00 4.49 2.07
CA ARG A 23 9.13 3.18 1.44
C ARG A 23 10.16 2.35 2.19
N LYS A 24 9.78 1.14 2.57
CA LYS A 24 10.67 0.13 3.13
C LYS A 24 10.54 -1.14 2.31
N ASP A 25 11.67 -1.68 1.87
CA ASP A 25 11.68 -3.02 1.27
C ASP A 25 11.59 -4.05 2.39
N LEU A 26 10.52 -4.85 2.37
CA LEU A 26 10.21 -5.87 3.37
C LEU A 26 10.04 -7.22 2.68
N TRP A 27 10.49 -8.27 3.35
CA TRP A 27 10.23 -9.65 2.96
C TRP A 27 9.11 -10.18 3.85
N LEU A 28 7.97 -10.50 3.26
CA LEU A 28 6.80 -11.01 3.96
C LEU A 28 6.60 -12.49 3.60
N SER A 29 6.10 -13.28 4.55
CA SER A 29 5.65 -14.63 4.25
C SER A 29 4.43 -14.60 3.33
N LYS A 30 4.19 -15.68 2.59
CA LYS A 30 3.00 -15.81 1.73
C LYS A 30 1.71 -15.62 2.52
N GLU A 31 1.63 -16.24 3.70
CA GLU A 31 0.48 -16.10 4.60
C GLU A 31 0.23 -14.64 5.02
N SER A 32 1.30 -13.87 5.26
CA SER A 32 1.19 -12.45 5.60
C SER A 32 0.66 -11.64 4.42
N LEU A 33 1.11 -11.93 3.20
CA LEU A 33 0.61 -11.29 1.98
C LEU A 33 -0.88 -11.59 1.77
N ASP A 34 -1.27 -12.86 1.90
CA ASP A 34 -2.66 -13.29 1.75
C ASP A 34 -3.56 -12.58 2.78
N LEU A 35 -3.09 -12.41 4.02
CA LEU A 35 -3.82 -11.68 5.06
C LEU A 35 -3.99 -10.20 4.72
N ILE A 36 -2.94 -9.53 4.23
CA ILE A 36 -2.99 -8.12 3.81
C ILE A 36 -3.98 -7.95 2.64
N GLU A 37 -3.95 -8.85 1.66
CA GLU A 37 -4.85 -8.79 0.50
C GLU A 37 -6.31 -9.05 0.86
N LYS A 38 -6.54 -10.02 1.75
CA LYS A 38 -7.87 -10.29 2.31
C LYS A 38 -8.39 -9.08 3.06
N TYR A 39 -7.60 -8.51 3.97
CA TYR A 39 -7.96 -7.32 4.73
C TYR A 39 -8.25 -6.11 3.81
N LYS A 40 -7.44 -5.90 2.77
CA LYS A 40 -7.67 -4.87 1.76
C LYS A 40 -9.04 -5.04 1.10
N THR A 41 -9.38 -6.26 0.70
CA THR A 41 -10.64 -6.56 0.00
C THR A 41 -11.84 -6.38 0.93
N GLU A 42 -11.75 -6.88 2.16
CA GLU A 42 -12.82 -6.76 3.16
C GLU A 42 -13.09 -5.31 3.57
N ASN A 43 -12.06 -4.46 3.61
CA ASN A 43 -12.16 -3.05 4.01
C ASN A 43 -12.21 -2.07 2.82
N ASN A 44 -12.33 -2.58 1.59
CA ASN A 44 -12.39 -1.81 0.34
C ASN A 44 -11.26 -0.76 0.21
N LEU A 45 -10.03 -1.17 0.56
CA LEU A 45 -8.86 -0.30 0.57
C LEU A 45 -8.19 -0.22 -0.81
N LYS A 46 -7.58 0.92 -1.09
CA LYS A 46 -7.00 1.22 -2.42
C LYS A 46 -5.66 0.52 -2.66
N SER A 47 -4.94 0.14 -1.61
CA SER A 47 -3.60 -0.43 -1.73
C SER A 47 -3.29 -1.41 -0.58
N ASN A 48 -2.34 -2.32 -0.84
CA ASN A 48 -1.81 -3.20 0.20
C ASN A 48 -1.06 -2.38 1.28
N ASP A 49 -0.46 -1.25 0.91
CA ASP A 49 0.17 -0.31 1.86
C ASP A 49 -0.85 0.27 2.84
N ASP A 50 -2.04 0.69 2.36
CA ASP A 50 -3.11 1.18 3.24
C ASP A 50 -3.58 0.08 4.20
N ALA A 51 -3.76 -1.14 3.70
CA ALA A 51 -4.16 -2.29 4.49
C ALA A 51 -3.14 -2.62 5.59
N LEU A 52 -1.85 -2.68 5.23
CA LEU A 52 -0.77 -2.93 6.18
C LEU A 52 -0.70 -1.84 7.25
N ASN A 53 -0.79 -0.57 6.85
CA ASN A 53 -0.74 0.54 7.81
C ASN A 53 -1.94 0.55 8.77
N GLN A 54 -3.15 0.17 8.32
CA GLN A 54 -4.30 0.03 9.22
C GLN A 54 -4.16 -1.15 10.17
N LEU A 55 -3.68 -2.30 9.70
CA LEU A 55 -3.38 -3.45 10.55
C LEU A 55 -2.36 -3.09 11.64
N LEU A 56 -1.29 -2.38 11.27
CA LEU A 56 -0.27 -1.92 12.24
C LEU A 56 -0.83 -0.92 13.24
N LYS A 57 -1.73 -0.01 12.82
CA LYS A 57 -2.41 0.91 13.74
C LYS A 57 -3.32 0.19 14.73
N ALA A 58 -3.96 -0.90 14.34
CA ALA A 58 -4.85 -1.67 15.22
C ALA A 58 -4.09 -2.48 16.29
N LEU A 59 -2.79 -2.72 16.09
CA LEU A 59 -1.91 -3.41 17.04
C LEU A 59 -1.29 -2.47 18.09
N ASN A 60 -1.43 -1.16 17.91
CA ASN A 60 -0.87 -0.10 18.74
C ASN A 60 -1.96 0.56 19.59
#